data_AF-A0A2M7IZU0-F1
#
_entry.id   AF-A0A2M7IZU0-F1
#
_cell.length_a   1.000
_cell.length_b   1.000
_cell.length_c   1.000
_cell.angle_alpha   90.00
_cell.angle_beta   90.00
_cell.angle_gamma   90.00
#
_symmetry.space_group_name_H-M   'P 1'
#
loop_
_entity.id
_entity.type
_entity.pdbx_description
1 polymer ?
#
loop_
_entity_poly.entity_id
_entity_poly.type
_entity_poly.pdbx_seq_one_letter_code
_entity_poly.pdbx_strand_id
1 'polypeptide(L)'
;MKTNEIYPWQQNDWARLMTLRERVSQGLLFKGMKGIGKLELAMNYARALLCQQPTAGGFACGVCPSCHWMEQGSHPDFRFLQPEADSEEADASKKLSRQITVDQIRGLADFLGMSAHQGGHRVVLIHPVEAMNSNAANALLKNLEEPPAGFIFILVTHRPQQLLPTLL
;
A
#
# COMPACT_ATOMS: atom_id res chain seq x y z
N MET A 1 -10.34 11.95 7.00
CA MET A 1 -10.73 11.47 5.65
C MET A 1 -11.87 10.48 5.83
N LYS A 2 -13.02 10.62 5.17
CA LYS A 2 -14.15 9.70 5.38
C LYS A 2 -13.75 8.29 4.95
N THR A 3 -13.85 7.33 5.85
CA THR A 3 -13.63 5.92 5.59
C THR A 3 -14.64 5.43 4.55
N ASN A 4 -14.15 4.81 3.47
CA ASN A 4 -14.93 4.14 2.41
C ASN A 4 -15.54 4.99 1.28
N GLU A 5 -15.11 6.24 1.07
CA GLU A 5 -15.48 6.95 -0.16
C GLU A 5 -14.48 6.65 -1.29
N ILE A 6 -14.97 6.12 -2.41
CA ILE A 6 -14.25 6.03 -3.69
C ILE A 6 -14.87 7.02 -4.67
N TYR A 7 -14.09 7.49 -5.64
CA TYR A 7 -14.62 8.40 -6.65
C TYR A 7 -15.57 7.67 -7.61
N PRO A 8 -16.58 8.35 -8.21
CA PRO A 8 -17.55 7.72 -9.11
C PRO A 8 -16.92 6.93 -10.27
N TRP A 9 -15.81 7.42 -10.83
CA TRP A 9 -15.10 6.75 -11.92
C TRP A 9 -14.32 5.50 -11.49
N GLN A 10 -14.17 5.25 -10.19
CA GLN A 10 -13.43 4.10 -9.64
C GLN A 10 -14.32 2.89 -9.35
N GLN A 11 -15.64 2.97 -9.56
CA GLN A 11 -16.56 1.89 -9.22
C GLN A 11 -16.23 0.57 -9.94
N ASN A 12 -15.88 0.64 -11.22
CA ASN A 12 -15.49 -0.54 -12.00
C ASN A 12 -14.16 -1.14 -11.50
N ASP A 13 -13.19 -0.30 -11.17
CA ASP A 13 -11.91 -0.73 -10.61
C ASP A 13 -12.11 -1.37 -9.23
N TRP A 14 -12.97 -0.80 -8.40
CA TRP A 14 -13.33 -1.36 -7.10
C TRP A 14 -14.00 -2.73 -7.22
N ALA A 15 -14.99 -2.86 -8.10
CA ALA A 15 -15.63 -4.15 -8.36
C ALA A 15 -14.61 -5.21 -8.80
N ARG A 16 -13.66 -4.85 -9.67
CA ARG A 16 -12.56 -5.72 -10.08
C ARG A 16 -11.63 -6.08 -8.91
N LEU A 17 -11.32 -5.15 -8.03
CA LEU A 17 -10.52 -5.43 -6.84
C LEU A 17 -11.24 -6.41 -5.90
N MET A 18 -12.56 -6.30 -5.77
CA MET A 18 -13.34 -7.23 -4.93
C MET A 18 -13.36 -8.65 -5.49
N THR A 19 -13.37 -8.84 -6.81
CA THR A 19 -13.25 -10.18 -7.39
C THR A 19 -11.86 -10.78 -7.20
N LEU A 20 -10.82 -9.95 -7.21
CA LEU A 20 -9.44 -10.39 -6.92
C LEU A 20 -9.21 -10.73 -5.45
N ARG A 21 -10.05 -10.22 -4.54
CA ARG A 21 -9.84 -10.39 -3.10
C ARG A 21 -9.82 -11.84 -2.64
N GLU A 22 -10.61 -12.71 -3.27
CA GLU A 22 -10.64 -14.15 -2.95
C GLU A 22 -9.36 -14.88 -3.37
N ARG A 23 -8.61 -14.33 -4.34
CA ARG A 23 -7.37 -14.88 -4.89
C ARG A 23 -6.38 -13.75 -5.14
N VAL A 24 -6.04 -13.05 -4.07
CA VAL A 24 -5.29 -11.81 -4.18
C VAL A 24 -3.90 -12.08 -4.75
N SER A 25 -3.50 -11.32 -5.76
CA SER A 25 -2.12 -11.35 -6.21
C SER A 25 -1.25 -10.70 -5.15
N GLN A 26 -0.07 -11.28 -4.92
CA GLN A 26 0.88 -10.78 -3.93
C GLN A 26 1.51 -9.44 -4.34
N GLY A 27 1.35 -9.03 -5.61
CA GLY A 27 1.69 -7.70 -6.12
C GLY A 27 0.56 -7.10 -6.96
N LEU A 28 0.23 -5.84 -6.70
CA LEU A 28 -0.74 -5.04 -7.46
C LEU A 28 -0.15 -3.69 -7.82
N LEU A 29 -0.23 -3.31 -9.10
CA LEU A 29 0.24 -2.02 -9.60
C LEU A 29 -0.92 -1.12 -10.05
N PHE A 30 -1.13 -0.04 -9.31
CA PHE A 30 -2.06 1.04 -9.65
C PHE A 30 -1.33 2.11 -10.47
N LYS A 31 -1.56 2.12 -11.78
CA LYS A 31 -0.92 3.06 -12.72
C LYS A 31 -1.93 4.02 -13.36
N GLY A 32 -1.50 5.26 -13.60
CA GLY A 32 -2.30 6.29 -14.27
C GLY A 32 -1.87 7.70 -13.87
N MET A 33 -2.46 8.73 -14.47
CA MET A 33 -2.08 10.12 -14.22
C MET A 33 -2.24 10.53 -12.75
N LYS A 34 -1.41 11.47 -12.26
CA LYS A 34 -1.55 12.06 -10.91
C LYS A 34 -2.92 12.74 -10.78
N GLY A 35 -3.55 12.63 -9.60
CA GLY A 35 -4.81 13.34 -9.29
C GLY A 35 -6.10 12.56 -9.54
N ILE A 36 -6.07 11.36 -10.12
CA ILE A 36 -7.29 10.55 -10.38
C ILE A 36 -7.77 9.70 -9.19
N GLY A 37 -7.20 9.92 -7.99
CA GLY A 37 -7.62 9.22 -6.76
C GLY A 37 -6.99 7.84 -6.52
N LYS A 38 -5.85 7.50 -7.15
CA LYS A 38 -5.27 6.15 -7.08
C LYS A 38 -4.81 5.76 -5.69
N LEU A 39 -4.22 6.70 -4.95
CA LEU A 39 -3.74 6.42 -3.60
C LEU A 39 -4.93 6.13 -2.68
N GLU A 40 -6.01 6.89 -2.81
CA GLU A 40 -7.23 6.73 -2.05
C GLU A 40 -7.90 5.38 -2.34
N LEU A 41 -7.96 4.97 -3.60
CA LEU A 41 -8.45 3.65 -3.99
C LEU A 41 -7.57 2.53 -3.43
N ALA A 42 -6.25 2.65 -3.57
CA ALA A 42 -5.27 1.69 -3.04
C ALA A 42 -5.36 1.58 -1.51
N MET A 43 -5.52 2.70 -0.81
CA MET A 43 -5.66 2.74 0.64
C MET A 43 -7.00 2.14 1.10
N ASN A 44 -8.10 2.42 0.39
CA ASN A 44 -9.39 1.78 0.67
C ASN A 44 -9.33 0.26 0.45
N TYR A 45 -8.59 -0.19 -0.55
CA TYR A 45 -8.38 -1.62 -0.79
C TYR A 45 -7.53 -2.26 0.32
N ALA A 46 -6.45 -1.61 0.75
CA ALA A 46 -5.65 -2.06 1.90
C ALA A 46 -6.49 -2.20 3.18
N ARG A 47 -7.34 -1.19 3.47
CA ARG A 47 -8.29 -1.24 4.60
C ARG A 47 -9.26 -2.41 4.47
N ALA A 48 -9.82 -2.62 3.27
CA ALA A 48 -10.74 -3.73 3.03
C ALA A 48 -10.08 -5.09 3.24
N LEU A 49 -8.84 -5.27 2.78
CA LEU A 49 -8.07 -6.51 2.95
C LEU A 49 -7.79 -6.85 4.41
N LEU A 50 -7.51 -5.85 5.24
CA LEU A 50 -7.18 -6.03 6.66
C LEU A 50 -8.43 -6.06 7.56
N CYS A 51 -9.56 -5.54 7.08
CA CYS A 51 -10.80 -5.50 7.84
C CYS A 51 -11.33 -6.90 8.17
N GLN A 52 -11.63 -7.13 9.45
CA GLN A 52 -12.18 -8.40 9.96
C GLN A 52 -13.60 -8.69 9.49
N GLN A 53 -14.42 -7.64 9.29
CA GLN A 53 -15.83 -7.77 8.93
C GLN A 53 -16.19 -6.79 7.82
N PRO A 54 -15.74 -7.01 6.58
CA PRO A 54 -16.03 -6.12 5.46
C PRO A 54 -17.54 -6.02 5.21
N THR A 55 -17.98 -4.85 4.74
CA THR A 55 -19.36 -4.63 4.29
C THR A 55 -19.69 -5.48 3.06
N ALA A 56 -20.99 -5.60 2.71
CA ALA A 56 -21.42 -6.31 1.50
C ALA A 56 -20.82 -5.72 0.20
N GLY A 57 -20.53 -4.42 0.18
CA GLY A 57 -19.83 -3.76 -0.94
C GLY A 57 -18.31 -3.97 -0.93
N GLY A 58 -17.80 -4.76 0.02
CA GLY A 58 -16.39 -5.09 0.17
C GLY A 58 -15.55 -4.03 0.90
N PHE A 59 -16.13 -2.91 1.30
CA PHE A 59 -15.45 -1.87 2.06
C PHE A 59 -15.16 -2.29 3.50
N ALA A 60 -14.16 -1.67 4.14
CA ALA A 60 -13.86 -1.88 5.55
C ALA A 60 -15.05 -1.44 6.43
N CYS A 61 -15.35 -2.12 7.54
CA CYS A 61 -16.52 -1.74 8.35
C CYS A 61 -16.36 -0.44 9.13
N GLY A 62 -15.12 0.02 9.37
CA GLY A 62 -14.85 1.22 10.16
C GLY A 62 -14.99 1.05 11.69
N VAL A 63 -15.45 -0.10 12.19
CA VAL A 63 -15.76 -0.31 13.62
C VAL A 63 -15.01 -1.47 14.28
N CYS A 64 -14.34 -2.34 13.49
CA CYS A 64 -13.55 -3.44 14.08
C CYS A 64 -12.19 -2.94 14.59
N PRO A 65 -11.50 -3.68 15.49
CA PRO A 65 -10.19 -3.31 16.00
C PRO A 65 -9.15 -2.99 14.90
N SER A 66 -9.12 -3.79 13.82
CA SER A 66 -8.27 -3.52 12.66
C SER A 66 -8.58 -2.17 12.00
N CYS A 67 -9.87 -1.83 11.83
CA CYS A 67 -10.24 -0.53 11.26
C CYS A 67 -9.79 0.64 12.15
N HIS A 68 -9.87 0.50 13.47
CA HIS A 68 -9.38 1.51 14.41
C HIS A 68 -7.86 1.67 14.37
N TRP A 69 -7.09 0.58 14.31
CA TRP A 69 -5.63 0.69 14.15
C TRP A 69 -5.24 1.33 12.81
N MET A 70 -5.99 1.03 11.73
CA MET A 70 -5.78 1.68 10.43
C MET A 70 -6.05 3.18 10.50
N GLU A 71 -7.07 3.61 11.23
CA GLU A 71 -7.40 5.03 11.42
C GLU A 71 -6.33 5.78 12.22
N GLN A 72 -5.72 5.10 13.20
CA GLN A 72 -4.64 5.64 14.04
C GLN A 72 -3.26 5.56 13.39
N GLY A 73 -3.13 4.94 12.20
CA GLY A 73 -1.84 4.71 11.54
C GLY A 73 -0.94 3.67 12.23
N SER A 74 -1.47 2.88 13.17
CA SER A 74 -0.72 1.95 14.03
C SER A 74 -0.97 0.47 13.71
N HIS A 75 -1.57 0.17 12.56
CA HIS A 75 -1.97 -1.19 12.23
C HIS A 75 -0.76 -2.14 12.13
N PRO A 76 -0.73 -3.24 12.91
CA PRO A 76 0.43 -4.12 13.00
C PRO A 76 0.77 -4.72 11.63
N ASP A 77 -0.24 -5.12 10.87
CA ASP A 77 -0.13 -5.75 9.55
C ASP A 77 -0.16 -4.78 8.35
N PHE A 78 0.02 -3.47 8.57
CA PHE A 78 0.06 -2.47 7.49
C PHE A 78 1.35 -1.65 7.53
N ARG A 79 1.98 -1.44 6.37
CA ARG A 79 3.06 -0.46 6.22
C ARG A 79 2.80 0.42 5.01
N PHE A 80 3.00 1.72 5.20
CA PHE A 80 2.90 2.71 4.14
C PHE A 80 4.27 3.35 3.92
N LEU A 81 4.83 3.21 2.72
CA LEU A 81 6.09 3.82 2.34
C LEU A 81 5.86 4.96 1.36
N GLN A 82 6.38 6.12 1.74
CA GLN A 82 6.41 7.34 0.94
C GLN A 82 7.70 8.11 1.23
N PRO A 83 8.07 9.08 0.38
CA PRO A 83 9.17 9.99 0.69
C PRO A 83 8.93 10.71 2.03
N GLU A 84 9.98 10.91 2.82
CA GLU A 84 9.89 11.64 4.09
C GLU A 84 9.31 13.04 3.92
N ALA A 85 9.62 13.69 2.80
CA ALA A 85 9.10 15.01 2.45
C ALA A 85 7.57 15.04 2.25
N ASP A 86 6.94 13.88 2.01
CA ASP A 86 5.49 13.73 1.83
C ASP A 86 4.79 13.23 3.11
N SER A 87 5.55 13.00 4.20
CA SER A 87 4.99 12.56 5.48
C SER A 87 4.31 13.69 6.26
N GLU A 88 3.25 13.37 7.01
CA GLU A 88 2.56 14.35 7.87
C GLU A 88 3.45 14.83 9.03
N GLU A 89 4.47 14.04 9.37
CA GLU A 89 5.48 14.30 10.41
C GLU A 89 6.70 15.07 9.89
N ALA A 90 6.64 15.55 8.65
CA ALA A 90 7.71 16.28 7.99
C ALA A 90 8.10 17.56 8.76
N ASP A 91 9.27 17.54 9.40
CA ASP A 91 9.88 18.74 9.99
C ASP A 91 10.36 19.68 8.88
N ALA A 92 9.67 20.81 8.73
CA ALA A 92 9.99 21.86 7.75
C ALA A 92 11.40 22.45 7.92
N SER A 93 12.04 22.23 9.07
CA SER A 93 13.39 22.70 9.39
C SER A 93 14.49 21.77 8.87
N LYS A 94 14.15 20.54 8.48
CA LYS A 94 15.09 19.53 7.98
C LYS A 94 14.99 19.38 6.46
N LYS A 95 16.13 19.09 5.82
CA LYS A 95 16.16 18.74 4.40
C LYS A 95 15.70 17.28 4.24
N LEU A 96 14.39 17.09 4.11
CA LEU A 96 13.77 15.78 3.97
C LEU A 96 14.00 15.18 2.57
N SER A 97 14.14 13.86 2.52
CA SER A 97 14.29 13.14 1.27
C SER A 97 13.00 13.18 0.44
N ARG A 98 13.13 13.50 -0.85
CA ARG A 98 12.06 13.34 -1.85
C ARG A 98 12.08 11.97 -2.52
N GLN A 99 12.97 11.09 -2.08
CA GLN A 99 13.09 9.72 -2.55
C GLN A 99 12.71 8.75 -1.45
N ILE A 100 12.12 7.62 -1.84
CA ILE A 100 12.01 6.44 -0.99
C ILE A 100 13.38 5.77 -0.99
N THR A 101 14.02 5.72 0.18
CA THR A 101 15.40 5.25 0.32
C THR A 101 15.46 3.72 0.40
N VAL A 102 16.64 3.15 0.13
CA VAL A 102 16.86 1.71 0.28
C VAL A 102 16.72 1.28 1.74
N ASP A 103 17.02 2.15 2.69
CA ASP A 103 16.92 1.85 4.13
C ASP A 103 15.46 1.78 4.58
N GLN A 104 14.56 2.61 4.03
CA GLN A 104 13.11 2.46 4.23
C GLN A 104 12.61 1.10 3.74
N ILE A 105 13.10 0.63 2.58
CA ILE A 105 12.74 -0.71 2.05
C ILE A 105 13.31 -1.82 2.92
N ARG A 106 14.58 -1.70 3.35
CA ARG A 106 15.23 -2.69 4.23
C ARG A 106 14.59 -2.73 5.62
N GLY A 107 14.09 -1.61 6.11
CA GLY A 107 13.32 -1.54 7.36
C GLY A 107 12.02 -2.35 7.33
N LEU A 108 11.56 -2.77 6.14
CA LEU A 108 10.47 -3.74 6.04
C LEU A 108 10.88 -5.16 6.46
N ALA A 109 12.18 -5.51 6.50
CA ALA A 109 12.64 -6.87 6.74
C ALA A 109 12.09 -7.46 8.06
N ASP A 110 12.11 -6.67 9.14
CA ASP A 110 11.55 -7.10 10.44
C ASP A 110 10.05 -7.38 10.32
N PHE A 111 9.32 -6.49 9.64
CA PHE A 111 7.89 -6.66 9.39
C PHE A 111 7.60 -7.89 8.51
N LEU A 112 8.44 -8.14 7.51
CA LEU A 112 8.36 -9.32 6.64
C LEU A 112 8.60 -10.63 7.41
N GLY A 113 9.49 -10.61 8.41
CA GLY A 113 9.83 -11.77 9.25
C GLY A 113 8.82 -12.10 10.36
N MET A 114 7.91 -11.19 10.71
CA MET A 114 6.88 -11.44 11.72
C MET A 114 5.80 -12.41 11.20
N SER A 115 4.93 -12.94 12.07
CA SER A 115 3.68 -13.57 11.64
C SER A 115 2.56 -12.54 11.60
N ALA A 116 1.54 -12.76 10.76
CA ALA A 116 0.37 -11.89 10.74
C ALA A 116 -0.31 -11.91 12.11
N HIS A 117 -0.62 -10.75 12.68
CA HIS A 117 -1.14 -10.66 14.05
C HIS A 117 -2.43 -11.49 14.23
N GLN A 118 -3.25 -11.58 13.19
CA GLN A 118 -4.52 -12.32 13.22
C GLN A 118 -4.62 -13.42 12.14
N GLY A 119 -3.48 -13.92 11.62
CA GLY A 119 -3.47 -14.98 10.62
C GLY A 119 -4.04 -14.58 9.24
N GLY A 120 -4.24 -13.28 9.00
CA GLY A 120 -4.74 -12.72 7.75
C GLY A 120 -3.65 -12.20 6.82
N HIS A 121 -4.00 -11.20 6.02
CA HIS A 121 -3.06 -10.54 5.12
C HIS A 121 -2.16 -9.54 5.85
N ARG A 122 -0.99 -9.29 5.26
CA ARG A 122 -0.12 -8.17 5.58
C ARG A 122 0.07 -7.32 4.35
N VAL A 123 -0.12 -6.02 4.48
CA VAL A 123 -0.18 -5.12 3.33
C VAL A 123 0.93 -4.10 3.40
N VAL A 124 1.74 -4.02 2.35
CA VAL A 124 2.73 -2.98 2.14
C VAL A 124 2.25 -2.10 0.99
N LEU A 125 1.93 -0.84 1.28
CA LEU A 125 1.55 0.15 0.28
C LEU A 125 2.73 1.09 0.00
N ILE A 126 3.09 1.28 -1.26
CA ILE A 126 4.21 2.13 -1.68
C ILE A 126 3.69 3.21 -2.63
N HIS A 127 3.88 4.48 -2.30
CA HIS A 127 3.46 5.60 -3.13
C HIS A 127 4.35 6.86 -2.95
N PRO A 128 4.70 7.55 -4.04
CA PRO A 128 4.73 7.06 -5.41
C PRO A 128 5.92 6.13 -5.65
N VAL A 129 5.71 5.04 -6.39
CA VAL A 129 6.75 4.01 -6.65
C VAL A 129 7.94 4.58 -7.42
N GLU A 130 7.71 5.52 -8.34
CA GLU A 130 8.78 6.23 -9.08
C GLU A 130 9.65 7.15 -8.21
N ALA A 131 9.32 7.34 -6.93
CA ALA A 131 10.19 8.03 -5.98
C ALA A 131 11.32 7.13 -5.45
N MET A 132 11.29 5.82 -5.72
CA MET A 132 12.41 4.92 -5.40
C MET A 132 13.59 5.17 -6.33
N ASN A 133 14.79 5.16 -5.78
CA ASN A 133 16.00 5.01 -6.58
C ASN A 133 16.22 3.53 -6.97
N SER A 134 17.18 3.27 -7.86
CA SER A 134 17.47 1.92 -8.35
C SER A 134 17.81 0.93 -7.23
N ASN A 135 18.49 1.39 -6.17
CA ASN A 135 18.85 0.54 -5.04
C ASN A 135 17.61 0.12 -4.23
N ALA A 136 16.70 1.06 -3.96
CA ALA A 136 15.44 0.79 -3.25
C ALA A 136 14.54 -0.15 -4.05
N ALA A 137 14.39 0.10 -5.36
CA ALA A 137 13.58 -0.75 -6.23
C ALA A 137 14.15 -2.18 -6.33
N ASN A 138 15.47 -2.34 -6.49
CA ASN A 138 16.09 -3.67 -6.52
C ASN A 138 16.00 -4.40 -5.18
N ALA A 139 16.03 -3.69 -4.05
CA ALA A 139 15.79 -4.28 -2.74
C ALA A 139 14.34 -4.77 -2.60
N LEU A 140 13.38 -4.03 -3.16
CA LEU A 140 11.97 -4.43 -3.16
C LEU A 140 11.72 -5.66 -4.05
N LEU A 141 12.38 -5.76 -5.21
CA LEU A 141 12.21 -6.89 -6.15
C LEU A 141 12.41 -8.24 -5.48
N LYS A 142 13.41 -8.37 -4.61
CA LYS A 142 13.67 -9.60 -3.86
C LYS A 142 12.44 -10.06 -3.05
N ASN A 143 11.70 -9.11 -2.49
CA ASN A 143 10.49 -9.38 -1.73
C ASN A 143 9.26 -9.61 -2.62
N LEU A 144 9.27 -9.09 -3.85
CA LEU A 144 8.20 -9.30 -4.84
C LEU A 144 8.33 -10.63 -5.57
N GLU A 145 9.55 -11.13 -5.77
CA GLU A 145 9.84 -12.42 -6.42
C GLU A 145 9.50 -13.61 -5.51
N GLU A 146 9.84 -13.51 -4.21
CA GLU A 146 9.54 -14.53 -3.21
C GLU A 146 8.85 -13.90 -1.97
N PRO A 147 7.61 -13.41 -2.11
CA PRO A 147 6.89 -12.79 -1.00
C PRO A 147 6.56 -13.83 0.08
N PRO A 148 6.80 -13.53 1.37
CA PRO A 148 6.37 -14.42 2.43
C PRO A 148 4.84 -14.61 2.40
N ALA A 149 4.38 -15.76 2.87
CA ALA A 149 2.95 -16.09 2.85
C ALA A 149 2.10 -14.99 3.54
N GLY A 150 1.00 -14.62 2.89
CA GLY A 150 0.06 -13.61 3.37
C GLY A 150 0.43 -12.16 3.04
N PHE A 151 1.59 -11.88 2.43
CA PHE A 151 1.93 -10.51 2.00
C PHE A 151 1.25 -10.09 0.71
N ILE A 152 0.85 -8.82 0.69
CA ILE A 152 0.29 -8.12 -0.45
C ILE A 152 1.03 -6.79 -0.60
N PHE A 153 1.68 -6.61 -1.73
CA PHE A 153 2.30 -5.35 -2.11
C PHE A 153 1.35 -4.56 -3.01
N ILE A 154 1.02 -3.34 -2.60
CA ILE A 154 0.20 -2.40 -3.35
C ILE A 154 1.11 -1.24 -3.78
N LEU A 155 1.39 -1.18 -5.08
CA LEU A 155 2.29 -0.22 -5.69
C LEU A 155 1.47 0.84 -6.41
N VAL A 156 1.70 2.13 -6.14
CA VAL A 156 1.00 3.23 -6.81
C VAL A 156 1.99 4.09 -7.58
N THR A 157 1.82 4.20 -8.90
CA THR A 157 2.66 5.05 -9.75
C THR A 157 1.86 6.13 -10.47
N HIS A 158 2.43 7.32 -10.64
CA HIS A 158 1.89 8.37 -11.50
C HIS A 158 2.58 8.43 -12.87
N ARG A 159 3.75 7.82 -12.98
CA ARG A 159 4.60 7.84 -14.17
C ARG A 159 5.09 6.42 -14.47
N PRO A 160 4.22 5.56 -15.05
CA PRO A 160 4.59 4.17 -15.35
C PRO A 160 5.79 4.05 -16.28
N GLN A 161 6.05 5.06 -17.12
CA GLN A 161 7.23 5.12 -18.00
C GLN A 161 8.55 5.32 -17.24
N GLN A 162 8.51 5.78 -16.00
CA GLN A 162 9.69 5.95 -15.13
C GLN A 162 9.92 4.74 -14.22
N LEU A 163 9.03 3.74 -14.25
CA LEU A 163 9.26 2.52 -13.51
C LEU A 163 10.39 1.73 -14.15
N LEU A 164 11.20 1.09 -13.30
CA LEU A 164 12.18 0.13 -13.78
C LEU A 164 11.44 -1.01 -14.50
N PRO A 165 11.97 -1.53 -15.63
CA PRO A 165 11.35 -2.62 -16.38
C PRO A 165 11.04 -3.86 -15.54
N THR A 166 11.77 -4.05 -14.44
CA THR A 166 11.62 -5.16 -13.51
C THR A 166 10.37 -5.06 -12.62
N LEU A 167 9.72 -3.90 -12.55
CA LEU A 167 8.49 -3.66 -11.77
C LEU A 167 7.21 -3.62 -12.65
N LEU A 168 7.31 -3.96 -13.94
CA LEU A 168 6.22 -3.90 -14.93
C LEU A 168 5.60 -5.26 -15.24
#